data_AF-A0A9W8GAP2-F1
#
_entry.id   AF-A0A9W8GAP2-F1
#
_cell.length_a   1.000
_cell.length_b   1.000
_cell.length_c   1.000
_cell.angle_alpha   90.00
_cell.angle_beta   90.00
_cell.angle_gamma   90.00
#
_symmetry.space_group_name_H-M   'P 1'
#
loop_
_entity.id
_entity.type
_entity.pdbx_description
1 polymer ?
#
loop_
_entity_poly.entity_id
_entity_poly.type
_entity_poly.pdbx_seq_one_letter_code
_entity_poly.pdbx_strand_id
1 'polypeptide(L)'
;MIIGARLLKVIVLTLSIVGSSQAARATSASSLTFVAGGVAIGQDGRPLPDTSVKEISKSDFLEKLDGQQNMLLNFYETGNEESDKVLKEFEAFAERAATRYPGLYLGKVDFKENPYLTARMLLTGIPELRLLVRDQAGKWSAYNPEISEGADELIEYMDNQHWYSAEPVGSKRQLYCSPFNFCGKLLAVIADKGSIVDRYIPLPKWLALIVIPALFTFAGRFIIEGMYAAEDRVRGFFRRNRDEDTDAHRTDIPAAPAAEAQKPEGKKTR
;
A
#
# COMPACT_ATOMS: atom_id res chain seq x y z
N MET A 1 30.19 -33.60 -46.52
CA MET A 1 31.20 -33.47 -45.43
C MET A 1 30.49 -32.79 -44.26
N ILE A 2 30.00 -33.56 -43.29
CA ILE A 2 30.64 -33.93 -41.99
C ILE A 2 30.72 -32.71 -41.06
N ILE A 3 30.27 -32.66 -39.79
CA ILE A 3 29.54 -33.52 -38.82
C ILE A 3 29.14 -32.59 -37.64
N GLY A 4 28.07 -32.92 -36.91
CA GLY A 4 27.84 -32.56 -35.49
C GLY A 4 26.39 -32.15 -35.22
N ALA A 5 25.42 -32.97 -34.77
CA ALA A 5 25.38 -34.04 -33.76
C ALA A 5 25.82 -33.51 -32.38
N ARG A 6 25.08 -33.53 -31.26
CA ARG A 6 23.85 -34.18 -30.75
C ARG A 6 23.32 -33.22 -29.62
N LEU A 7 22.12 -33.29 -29.03
CA LEU A 7 21.53 -34.44 -28.34
C LEU A 7 20.07 -34.12 -27.96
N LEU A 8 19.21 -35.07 -28.33
CA LEU A 8 17.79 -35.18 -27.98
C LEU A 8 17.66 -35.79 -26.57
N LYS A 9 16.63 -35.41 -25.80
CA LYS A 9 15.88 -36.38 -24.97
C LYS A 9 14.46 -35.87 -24.69
N VAL A 10 13.55 -36.51 -25.42
CA VAL A 10 12.09 -36.56 -25.26
C VAL A 10 11.77 -37.49 -24.09
N ILE A 11 10.80 -37.14 -23.23
CA ILE A 11 9.82 -38.10 -22.71
C ILE A 11 8.45 -37.40 -22.64
N VAL A 12 7.53 -37.93 -23.43
CA VAL A 12 6.06 -37.77 -23.36
C VAL A 12 5.54 -39.00 -22.62
N LEU A 13 4.65 -38.86 -21.63
CA LEU A 13 3.33 -39.50 -21.66
C LEU A 13 2.45 -39.14 -20.45
N THR A 14 1.21 -38.88 -20.80
CA THR A 14 -0.05 -38.75 -20.07
C THR A 14 -0.41 -39.90 -19.13
N LEU A 15 -1.16 -39.62 -18.08
CA LEU A 15 -2.28 -40.47 -17.65
C LEU A 15 -3.39 -39.65 -16.95
N SER A 16 -4.60 -39.71 -17.50
CA SER A 16 -5.83 -39.23 -16.88
C SER A 16 -6.35 -40.30 -15.91
N ILE A 17 -6.81 -39.91 -14.72
CA ILE A 17 -7.71 -40.72 -13.90
C ILE A 17 -8.86 -39.83 -13.41
N VAL A 18 -10.05 -40.16 -13.90
CA VAL A 18 -11.35 -39.78 -13.33
C VAL A 18 -11.59 -40.67 -12.12
N GLY A 19 -11.99 -40.07 -10.99
CA GLY A 19 -12.39 -40.80 -9.79
C GLY A 19 -13.38 -39.99 -8.96
N SER A 20 -14.66 -40.30 -9.11
CA SER A 20 -15.75 -39.84 -8.24
C SER A 20 -15.69 -40.61 -6.92
N SER A 21 -15.68 -39.91 -5.78
CA SER A 21 -16.00 -40.51 -4.47
C SER A 21 -16.68 -39.49 -3.56
N GLN A 22 -17.80 -39.92 -3.01
CA GLN A 22 -18.68 -39.20 -2.09
C GLN A 22 -18.06 -39.03 -0.70
N ALA A 23 -18.56 -38.00 -0.01
CA ALA A 23 -18.86 -37.92 1.43
C ALA A 23 -17.99 -38.70 2.44
N ALA A 24 -17.29 -37.96 3.29
CA ALA A 24 -17.19 -38.29 4.71
C ALA A 24 -16.99 -37.01 5.53
N ARG A 25 -17.94 -36.74 6.43
CA ARG A 25 -17.78 -35.83 7.56
C ARG A 25 -16.58 -36.28 8.37
N ALA A 26 -15.62 -35.39 8.60
CA ALA A 26 -14.71 -35.47 9.73
C ALA A 26 -14.80 -34.12 10.46
N THR A 27 -15.68 -34.08 11.45
CA THR A 27 -15.63 -33.11 12.54
C THR A 27 -14.38 -33.46 13.35
N SER A 28 -13.20 -33.04 12.89
CA SER A 28 -11.99 -33.10 13.68
C SER A 28 -12.08 -32.01 14.74
N ALA A 29 -12.61 -32.39 15.91
CA ALA A 29 -12.44 -31.63 17.13
C ALA A 29 -10.94 -31.51 17.38
N SER A 30 -10.38 -30.33 17.10
CA SER A 30 -8.99 -30.01 17.39
C SER A 30 -8.78 -30.04 18.90
N SER A 31 -8.22 -31.14 19.40
CA SER A 31 -7.78 -31.26 20.79
C SER A 31 -6.52 -30.41 20.99
N LEU A 32 -6.71 -29.15 21.36
CA LEU A 32 -5.64 -28.30 21.90
C LEU A 32 -5.13 -28.93 23.20
N THR A 33 -3.86 -29.30 23.22
CA THR A 33 -3.21 -29.83 24.42
C THR A 33 -2.71 -28.65 25.25
N PHE A 34 -3.46 -28.30 26.29
CA PHE A 34 -3.04 -27.27 27.24
C PHE A 34 -1.98 -27.82 28.19
N VAL A 35 -0.74 -27.36 28.05
CA VAL A 35 0.33 -27.60 29.02
C VAL A 35 0.23 -26.52 30.11
N ALA A 36 0.27 -26.95 31.38
CA ALA A 36 0.28 -26.06 32.54
C ALA A 36 1.44 -25.05 32.42
N GLY A 37 1.11 -23.80 32.06
CA GLY A 37 2.07 -22.78 31.64
C GLY A 37 1.49 -21.76 30.64
N GLY A 38 0.32 -22.04 30.04
CA GLY A 38 -0.46 -21.05 29.27
C GLY A 38 0.07 -20.73 27.87
N VAL A 39 1.16 -21.36 27.44
CA VAL A 39 1.67 -21.23 26.07
C VAL A 39 1.01 -22.30 25.21
N ALA A 40 0.21 -21.89 24.24
CA ALA A 40 -0.38 -22.80 23.27
C ALA A 40 0.75 -23.42 22.42
N ILE A 41 0.78 -24.75 22.28
CA ILE A 41 1.78 -25.47 21.49
C ILE A 41 1.11 -26.00 20.23
N GLY A 42 1.71 -25.71 19.08
CA GLY A 42 1.26 -26.19 17.78
C GLY A 42 1.42 -27.71 17.64
N GLN A 43 0.80 -28.29 16.60
CA GLN A 43 0.92 -29.72 16.32
C GLN A 43 2.37 -30.17 16.05
N ASP A 44 3.24 -29.23 15.69
CA ASP A 44 4.68 -29.41 15.46
C ASP A 44 5.52 -29.32 16.74
N GLY A 45 4.88 -29.17 17.91
CA GLY A 45 5.56 -29.05 19.20
C GLY A 45 6.21 -27.69 19.45
N ARG A 46 6.00 -26.70 18.57
CA ARG A 46 6.52 -25.34 18.76
C ARG A 46 5.49 -24.47 19.48
N PRO A 47 5.93 -23.53 20.34
CA PRO A 47 5.00 -22.54 20.90
C PRO A 47 4.37 -21.76 19.74
N LEU A 48 3.04 -21.74 19.70
CA LEU A 48 2.30 -20.91 18.77
C LEU A 48 2.67 -19.44 19.04
N PRO A 49 2.87 -18.63 17.98
CA PRO A 49 3.09 -17.22 18.15
C PRO A 49 1.92 -16.63 18.94
N ASP A 50 2.21 -15.75 19.90
CA ASP A 50 1.21 -15.05 20.67
C ASP A 50 0.45 -14.08 19.75
N THR A 51 -0.66 -14.57 19.21
CA THR A 51 -1.58 -13.83 18.34
C THR A 51 -2.77 -13.26 19.10
N SER A 52 -2.66 -13.11 20.42
CA SER A 52 -3.62 -12.31 21.16
C SER A 52 -3.68 -10.89 20.59
N VAL A 53 -4.88 -10.32 20.49
CA VAL A 53 -5.05 -8.92 20.08
C VAL A 53 -4.52 -8.04 21.20
N LYS A 54 -3.37 -7.39 20.98
CA LYS A 54 -2.74 -6.52 21.97
C LYS A 54 -3.05 -5.06 21.69
N GLU A 55 -3.17 -4.28 22.77
CA GLU A 55 -3.13 -2.82 22.66
C GLU A 55 -1.75 -2.40 22.15
N ILE A 56 -1.71 -1.54 21.14
CA ILE A 56 -0.45 -1.09 20.54
C ILE A 56 -0.18 0.35 20.93
N SER A 57 0.94 0.55 21.62
CA SER A 57 1.49 1.89 21.81
C SER A 57 2.28 2.35 20.58
N LYS A 58 2.57 3.64 20.51
CA LYS A 58 3.48 4.21 19.50
C LYS A 58 4.84 3.51 19.43
N SER A 59 5.44 3.19 20.58
CA SER A 59 6.76 2.52 20.59
C SER A 59 6.66 1.11 20.05
N ASP A 60 5.64 0.34 20.45
CA ASP A 60 5.44 -1.03 19.97
C ASP A 60 5.20 -1.03 18.46
N PHE A 61 4.39 -0.10 17.97
CA PHE A 61 4.13 0.08 16.55
C PHE A 61 5.43 0.28 15.75
N LEU A 62 6.32 1.16 16.21
CA LEU A 62 7.59 1.43 15.53
C LEU A 62 8.52 0.20 15.58
N GLU A 63 8.58 -0.49 16.71
CA GLU A 63 9.35 -1.73 16.84
C GLU A 63 8.85 -2.81 15.87
N LYS A 64 7.53 -2.99 15.72
CA LYS A 64 6.97 -3.98 14.80
C LYS A 64 7.21 -3.65 13.33
N LEU A 65 7.16 -2.36 12.97
CA LEU A 65 7.55 -1.91 11.63
C LEU A 65 9.02 -2.25 11.32
N ASP A 66 9.91 -2.06 12.29
CA ASP A 66 11.34 -2.38 12.13
C ASP A 66 11.57 -3.90 12.09
N GLY A 67 10.76 -4.66 12.82
CA GLY A 67 10.72 -6.13 12.82
C GLY A 67 10.19 -6.78 11.53
N GLN A 68 9.72 -5.97 10.56
CA GLN A 68 9.30 -6.41 9.22
C GLN A 68 8.10 -7.38 9.20
N GLN A 69 7.27 -7.37 10.24
CA GLN A 69 6.07 -8.22 10.31
C GLN A 69 4.87 -7.49 9.70
N ASN A 70 4.12 -8.14 8.81
CA ASN A 70 2.85 -7.57 8.34
C ASN A 70 1.92 -7.37 9.53
N MET A 71 1.11 -6.32 9.53
CA MET A 71 0.30 -5.95 10.68
C MET A 71 -1.14 -5.72 10.25
N LEU A 72 -2.10 -6.22 11.02
CA LEU A 72 -3.50 -5.83 10.90
C LEU A 72 -3.92 -5.13 12.19
N LEU A 73 -4.34 -3.88 12.05
CA LEU A 73 -4.67 -2.99 13.16
C LEU A 73 -6.16 -2.69 13.17
N ASN A 74 -6.78 -2.79 14.34
CA ASN A 74 -8.14 -2.32 14.58
C ASN A 74 -8.13 -1.00 15.38
N PHE A 75 -8.59 0.08 14.77
CA PHE A 75 -8.75 1.37 15.43
C PHE A 75 -10.17 1.48 15.97
N TYR A 76 -10.30 1.69 17.27
CA TYR A 76 -11.57 1.63 17.98
C TYR A 76 -11.76 2.81 18.93
N GLU A 77 -13.01 3.02 19.35
CA GLU A 77 -13.37 3.97 20.41
C GLU A 77 -13.95 3.26 21.62
N THR A 78 -13.40 3.52 22.81
CA THR A 78 -13.95 3.00 24.06
C THR A 78 -15.36 3.54 24.31
N GLY A 79 -16.33 2.63 24.55
CA GLY A 79 -17.72 2.96 24.84
C GLY A 79 -18.61 3.15 23.61
N ASN A 80 -18.12 2.77 22.41
CA ASN A 80 -18.88 2.79 21.17
C ASN A 80 -19.32 1.36 20.81
N GLU A 81 -20.63 1.13 20.66
CA GLU A 81 -21.22 -0.20 20.41
C GLU A 81 -20.73 -0.84 19.10
N GLU A 82 -20.55 -0.04 18.05
CA GLU A 82 -20.05 -0.50 16.76
C GLU A 82 -18.58 -0.94 16.85
N SER A 83 -17.76 -0.16 17.57
CA SER A 83 -16.37 -0.52 17.89
C SER A 83 -16.28 -1.82 18.68
N ASP A 84 -17.15 -2.02 19.67
CA ASP A 84 -17.19 -3.27 20.46
C ASP A 84 -17.59 -4.49 19.62
N LYS A 85 -18.52 -4.31 18.67
CA LYS A 85 -18.91 -5.37 17.73
C LYS A 85 -17.73 -5.76 16.84
N VAL A 86 -17.08 -4.80 16.20
CA VAL A 86 -15.92 -5.04 15.33
C VAL A 86 -14.75 -5.64 16.12
N LEU A 87 -14.52 -5.19 17.35
CA LEU A 87 -13.45 -5.72 18.20
C LEU A 87 -13.66 -7.20 18.54
N LYS A 88 -14.89 -7.63 18.86
CA LYS A 88 -15.21 -9.05 19.09
C LYS A 88 -14.95 -9.91 17.86
N GLU A 89 -15.34 -9.43 16.68
CA GLU A 89 -15.05 -10.13 15.42
C GLU A 89 -13.55 -10.18 15.12
N PHE A 90 -12.83 -9.11 15.44
CA PHE A 90 -11.39 -9.05 15.29
C PHE A 90 -10.64 -10.01 16.23
N GLU A 91 -11.12 -10.16 17.47
CA GLU A 91 -10.60 -11.15 18.42
C GLU A 91 -10.91 -12.58 17.98
N ALA A 92 -12.12 -12.85 17.46
CA ALA A 92 -12.47 -14.14 16.87
C ALA A 92 -11.63 -14.48 15.64
N PHE A 93 -11.30 -13.48 14.82
CA PHE A 93 -10.34 -13.63 13.71
C PHE A 93 -8.95 -13.99 14.24
N ALA A 94 -8.49 -13.35 15.31
CA ALA A 94 -7.15 -13.55 15.87
C ALA A 94 -6.87 -14.99 16.32
N GLU A 95 -7.87 -15.64 16.93
CA GLU A 95 -7.78 -17.05 17.32
C GLU A 95 -7.55 -17.96 16.11
N ARG A 96 -8.20 -17.66 14.98
CA ARG A 96 -8.09 -18.45 13.74
C ARG A 96 -6.81 -18.11 12.97
N ALA A 97 -6.43 -16.84 12.98
CA ALA A 97 -5.24 -16.32 12.31
C ALA A 97 -3.94 -16.87 12.93
N ALA A 98 -3.94 -17.18 14.23
CA ALA A 98 -2.82 -17.78 14.95
C ALA A 98 -2.10 -18.90 14.19
N THR A 99 -2.90 -19.84 13.68
CA THR A 99 -2.44 -21.02 12.96
C THR A 99 -2.22 -20.76 11.47
N ARG A 100 -2.97 -19.83 10.89
CA ARG A 100 -3.05 -19.62 9.44
C ARG A 100 -2.04 -18.60 8.93
N TYR A 101 -1.75 -17.58 9.73
CA TYR A 101 -0.92 -16.42 9.37
C TYR A 101 0.15 -16.15 10.44
N PRO A 102 1.13 -17.05 10.64
CA PRO A 102 2.10 -16.95 11.75
C PRO A 102 3.02 -15.72 11.69
N GLY A 103 3.09 -15.03 10.55
CA GLY A 103 3.86 -13.79 10.37
C GLY A 103 3.02 -12.50 10.45
N LEU A 104 1.72 -12.62 10.74
CA LEU A 104 0.81 -11.48 10.86
C LEU A 104 0.69 -11.05 12.31
N TYR A 105 1.08 -9.81 12.60
CA TYR A 105 0.87 -9.20 13.89
C TYR A 105 -0.53 -8.58 13.96
N LEU A 106 -1.24 -8.85 15.04
CA LEU A 106 -2.58 -8.33 15.29
C LEU A 106 -2.54 -7.39 16.48
N GLY A 107 -3.16 -6.24 16.34
CA GLY A 107 -3.42 -5.43 17.51
C GLY A 107 -4.49 -4.38 17.32
N LYS A 108 -4.83 -3.77 18.43
CA LYS A 108 -5.87 -2.77 18.54
C LYS A 108 -5.30 -1.46 19.05
N VAL A 109 -5.95 -0.37 18.68
CA VAL A 109 -5.50 0.98 18.98
C VAL A 109 -6.70 1.81 19.39
N ASP A 110 -6.75 2.25 20.65
CA ASP A 110 -7.68 3.31 21.05
C ASP A 110 -7.26 4.62 20.35
N PHE A 111 -8.15 5.13 19.50
CA PHE A 111 -7.85 6.29 18.66
C PHE A 111 -7.63 7.59 19.46
N LYS A 112 -8.22 7.69 20.67
CA LYS A 112 -8.09 8.86 21.55
C LYS A 112 -6.78 8.84 22.32
N GLU A 113 -6.35 7.66 22.75
CA GLU A 113 -5.10 7.49 23.50
C GLU A 113 -3.87 7.54 22.60
N ASN A 114 -4.01 7.22 21.30
CA ASN A 114 -2.91 7.15 20.34
C ASN A 114 -3.07 8.10 19.13
N PRO A 115 -3.11 9.43 19.34
CA PRO A 115 -3.32 10.41 18.25
C PRO A 115 -2.22 10.35 17.19
N TYR A 116 -1.00 9.92 17.55
CA TYR A 116 0.09 9.68 16.60
C TYR A 116 -0.30 8.64 15.55
N LEU A 117 -0.86 7.50 15.97
CA LEU A 117 -1.20 6.39 15.06
C LEU A 117 -2.43 6.74 14.23
N THR A 118 -3.44 7.34 14.84
CA THR A 118 -4.64 7.86 14.17
C THR A 118 -4.28 8.83 13.04
N ALA A 119 -3.44 9.84 13.34
CA ALA A 119 -3.00 10.82 12.35
C ALA A 119 -2.09 10.19 11.29
N ARG A 120 -1.19 9.29 11.70
CA ARG A 120 -0.31 8.58 10.77
C ARG A 120 -1.14 7.77 9.79
N MET A 121 -2.12 6.98 10.24
CA MET A 121 -2.92 6.11 9.36
C MET A 121 -3.98 6.84 8.54
N LEU A 122 -4.14 8.15 8.72
CA LEU A 122 -5.11 8.97 7.98
C LEU A 122 -6.52 8.38 8.09
N LEU A 123 -6.90 8.04 9.33
CA LEU A 123 -8.21 7.47 9.61
C LEU A 123 -9.32 8.43 9.16
N THR A 124 -10.34 7.85 8.53
CA THR A 124 -11.51 8.60 8.03
C THR A 124 -12.75 8.35 8.88
N GLY A 125 -12.76 7.25 9.65
CA GLY A 125 -13.85 6.88 10.55
C GLY A 125 -13.35 5.95 11.65
N ILE A 126 -14.23 5.67 12.61
CA ILE A 126 -14.02 4.69 13.70
C ILE A 126 -15.34 3.93 13.89
N PRO A 127 -15.31 2.58 14.03
CA PRO A 127 -14.13 1.72 13.95
C PRO A 127 -13.55 1.63 12.53
N GLU A 128 -12.25 1.37 12.41
CA GLU A 128 -11.61 1.18 11.11
C GLU A 128 -10.44 0.18 11.19
N LEU A 129 -10.37 -0.73 10.21
CA LEU A 129 -9.27 -1.70 10.08
C LEU A 129 -8.20 -1.19 9.12
N ARG A 130 -6.92 -1.40 9.45
CA ARG A 130 -5.78 -1.09 8.56
C ARG A 130 -4.86 -2.29 8.45
N LEU A 131 -4.67 -2.78 7.24
CA LEU A 131 -3.68 -3.80 6.92
C LEU A 131 -2.39 -3.13 6.41
N LEU A 132 -1.28 -3.36 7.10
CA LEU A 132 0.04 -2.93 6.71
C LEU A 132 0.78 -4.12 6.10
N VAL A 133 1.11 -4.01 4.81
CA VAL A 133 1.88 -5.01 4.08
C VAL A 133 3.21 -4.42 3.66
N ARG A 134 4.28 -5.17 3.87
CA ARG A 134 5.60 -4.84 3.34
C ARG A 134 5.84 -5.60 2.05
N ASP A 135 6.20 -4.87 1.00
CA ASP A 135 6.58 -5.48 -0.28
C ASP A 135 8.03 -6.02 -0.24
N GLN A 136 8.41 -6.73 -1.32
CA GLN A 136 9.75 -7.31 -1.47
C GLN A 136 10.86 -6.24 -1.57
N ALA A 137 10.53 -5.00 -1.93
CA ALA A 137 11.45 -3.87 -1.94
C ALA A 137 11.59 -3.23 -0.55
N GLY A 138 10.90 -3.77 0.46
CA GLY A 138 10.92 -3.30 1.83
C GLY A 138 10.04 -2.08 2.09
N LYS A 139 9.18 -1.70 1.15
CA LYS A 139 8.27 -0.56 1.25
C LYS A 139 6.96 -0.98 1.92
N TRP A 140 6.52 -0.16 2.86
CA TRP A 140 5.24 -0.32 3.54
C TRP A 140 4.09 0.31 2.75
N SER A 141 3.00 -0.44 2.65
CA SER A 141 1.72 0.03 2.13
C SER A 141 0.62 -0.28 3.14
N ALA A 142 -0.31 0.65 3.34
CA ALA A 142 -1.49 0.44 4.16
C ALA A 142 -2.70 0.23 3.24
N TYR A 143 -3.60 -0.67 3.62
CA TYR A 143 -4.84 -0.98 2.89
C TYR A 143 -6.00 -0.97 3.87
N ASN A 144 -7.20 -0.70 3.34
CA ASN A 144 -8.45 -0.81 4.07
C ASN A 144 -9.12 -2.13 3.67
N PRO A 145 -9.19 -3.11 4.57
CA PRO A 145 -10.07 -4.23 4.40
C PRO A 145 -11.51 -3.69 4.42
N GLU A 146 -12.18 -3.69 3.27
CA GLU A 146 -13.61 -3.40 3.17
C GLU A 146 -14.36 -4.67 3.54
N ILE A 147 -14.82 -4.73 4.79
CA ILE A 147 -15.43 -5.92 5.37
C ILE A 147 -16.78 -5.50 5.92
N SER A 148 -17.83 -6.15 5.43
CA SER A 148 -19.20 -5.86 5.80
C SER A 148 -19.49 -6.37 7.19
N GLU A 149 -19.07 -7.60 7.52
CA GLU A 149 -19.21 -8.16 8.86
C GLU A 149 -18.51 -9.53 8.99
N GLY A 150 -17.76 -9.74 10.08
CA GLY A 150 -17.41 -11.08 10.55
C GLY A 150 -15.95 -11.53 10.34
N ALA A 151 -15.47 -12.36 11.27
CA ALA A 151 -14.14 -12.96 11.20
C ALA A 151 -13.89 -13.80 9.92
N ASP A 152 -14.93 -14.38 9.33
CA ASP A 152 -14.81 -15.20 8.12
C ASP A 152 -14.49 -14.37 6.88
N GLU A 153 -15.12 -13.20 6.71
CA GLU A 153 -14.80 -12.27 5.62
C GLU A 153 -13.36 -11.75 5.75
N LEU A 154 -12.88 -11.51 6.98
CA LEU A 154 -11.47 -11.20 7.24
C LEU A 154 -10.53 -12.33 6.80
N ILE A 155 -10.87 -13.58 7.09
CA ILE A 155 -10.08 -14.73 6.65
C ILE A 155 -10.06 -14.81 5.13
N GLU A 156 -11.21 -14.69 4.49
CA GLU A 156 -11.35 -14.72 3.03
C GLU A 156 -10.53 -13.59 2.38
N TYR A 157 -10.62 -12.37 2.93
CA TYR A 157 -9.80 -11.23 2.50
C TYR A 157 -8.31 -11.54 2.55
N MET A 158 -7.88 -12.21 3.62
CA MET A 158 -6.49 -12.60 3.84
C MET A 158 -6.03 -13.75 2.93
N ASP A 159 -6.89 -14.73 2.69
CA ASP A 159 -6.60 -15.88 1.83
C ASP A 159 -6.50 -15.49 0.36
N ASN A 160 -7.46 -14.67 -0.10
CA ASN A 160 -7.54 -14.21 -1.48
C ASN A 160 -6.60 -13.03 -1.75
N GLN A 161 -5.95 -12.50 -0.70
CA GLN A 161 -5.01 -11.39 -0.77
C GLN A 161 -5.59 -10.19 -1.52
N HIS A 162 -6.85 -9.82 -1.22
CA HIS A 162 -7.58 -8.79 -1.94
C HIS A 162 -6.87 -7.41 -1.97
N TRP A 163 -5.92 -7.17 -1.05
CA TRP A 163 -5.08 -5.97 -1.08
C TRP A 163 -4.20 -5.84 -2.33
N TYR A 164 -3.84 -6.92 -3.04
CA TYR A 164 -3.04 -6.81 -4.27
C TYR A 164 -3.77 -6.05 -5.39
N SER A 165 -5.10 -6.12 -5.40
CA SER A 165 -5.95 -5.37 -6.33
C SER A 165 -6.42 -4.02 -5.78
N ALA A 166 -6.28 -3.79 -4.47
CA ALA A 166 -6.72 -2.56 -3.84
C ALA A 166 -5.70 -1.42 -4.03
N GLU A 167 -6.19 -0.19 -4.14
CA GLU A 167 -5.29 0.96 -4.05
C GLU A 167 -4.85 1.15 -2.59
N PRO A 168 -3.53 1.27 -2.32
CA PRO A 168 -3.07 1.53 -0.97
C PRO A 168 -3.50 2.93 -0.51
N VAL A 169 -3.73 3.06 0.78
CA VAL A 169 -3.99 4.33 1.45
C VAL A 169 -2.77 5.24 1.23
N GLY A 170 -2.99 6.41 0.63
CA GLY A 170 -1.90 7.29 0.25
C GLY A 170 -1.23 6.97 -1.10
N SER A 171 -1.87 6.21 -2.01
CA SER A 171 -1.36 5.89 -3.36
C SER A 171 -1.12 7.15 -4.23
N LYS A 172 -0.70 6.99 -5.50
CA LYS A 172 -0.29 8.07 -6.41
C LYS A 172 -1.31 9.22 -6.57
N ARG A 173 -2.59 9.04 -6.27
CA ARG A 173 -3.57 10.15 -6.24
C ARG A 173 -3.51 10.98 -4.95
N GLN A 174 -2.95 10.44 -3.88
CA GLN A 174 -2.76 11.02 -2.55
C GLN A 174 -1.26 11.19 -2.22
N LEU A 175 -0.44 11.41 -3.26
CA LEU A 175 1.02 11.22 -3.36
C LEU A 175 1.89 11.86 -2.24
N TYR A 176 1.34 12.78 -1.44
CA TYR A 176 2.03 13.45 -0.35
C TYR A 176 1.70 12.91 1.04
N CYS A 177 0.50 12.36 1.22
CA CYS A 177 -0.02 11.93 2.50
C CYS A 177 -0.23 10.41 2.45
N SER A 178 0.86 9.64 2.37
CA SER A 178 0.78 8.27 2.88
C SER A 178 1.19 8.25 4.34
N PRO A 179 0.68 7.29 5.13
CA PRO A 179 1.06 7.13 6.53
C PRO A 179 2.56 7.03 6.77
N PHE A 180 3.30 6.54 5.77
CA PHE A 180 4.72 6.26 5.85
C PHE A 180 5.59 7.33 5.17
N ASN A 181 4.98 8.31 4.49
CA ASN A 181 5.68 9.43 3.82
C ASN A 181 5.76 10.68 4.72
N PHE A 182 6.39 11.74 4.21
CA PHE A 182 6.68 12.98 4.95
C PHE A 182 5.43 13.61 5.58
N CYS A 183 4.29 13.73 4.89
CA CYS A 183 3.11 14.37 5.51
C CYS A 183 2.50 13.52 6.62
N GLY A 184 2.43 12.20 6.49
CA GLY A 184 1.96 11.32 7.58
C GLY A 184 2.87 11.42 8.81
N LYS A 185 4.20 11.42 8.59
CA LYS A 185 5.18 11.63 9.66
C LYS A 185 5.07 13.02 10.29
N LEU A 186 4.91 14.07 9.49
CA LEU A 186 4.80 15.44 9.95
C LEU A 186 3.52 15.66 10.75
N LEU A 187 2.36 15.20 10.23
CA LEU A 187 1.08 15.27 10.94
C LEU A 187 1.14 14.51 12.25
N ALA A 188 1.75 13.32 12.26
CA ALA A 188 1.91 12.54 13.48
C ALA A 188 2.82 13.25 14.50
N VAL A 189 3.89 13.93 14.06
CA VAL A 189 4.74 14.76 14.94
C VAL A 189 4.00 16.00 15.44
N ILE A 190 3.20 16.66 14.61
CA ILE A 190 2.39 17.82 15.02
C ILE A 190 1.34 17.38 16.06
N ALA A 191 0.68 16.25 15.86
CA ALA A 191 -0.29 15.70 16.79
C ALA A 191 0.35 15.33 18.14
N ASP A 192 1.50 14.65 18.10
CA ASP A 192 2.26 14.21 19.27
C ASP A 192 2.90 15.37 20.05
N LYS A 193 3.43 16.37 19.33
CA LYS A 193 4.19 17.50 19.89
C LYS A 193 3.49 18.83 19.72
N GLY A 194 2.15 18.89 19.77
CA GLY A 194 1.37 20.11 19.52
C GLY A 194 1.90 21.38 20.22
N SER A 195 2.61 21.25 21.35
CA SER A 195 3.27 22.36 22.04
C SER A 195 4.46 23.02 21.30
N ILE A 196 5.15 22.34 20.39
CA ILE A 196 6.24 22.94 19.61
C ILE A 196 5.67 23.95 18.62
N VAL A 197 4.56 23.62 17.97
CA VAL A 197 3.89 24.55 17.05
C VAL A 197 3.39 25.77 17.83
N ASP A 198 2.79 25.56 19.01
CA ASP A 198 2.34 26.63 19.91
C ASP A 198 3.48 27.60 20.32
N ARG A 199 4.74 27.13 20.35
CA ARG A 199 5.91 27.95 20.73
C ARG A 199 6.42 28.83 19.59
N TYR A 200 6.37 28.37 18.34
CA TYR A 200 6.98 29.09 17.20
C TYR A 200 5.98 29.83 16.32
N ILE A 201 4.71 29.45 16.38
CA ILE A 201 3.68 30.00 15.51
C ILE A 201 2.49 30.38 16.41
N PRO A 202 2.23 31.68 16.64
CA PRO A 202 1.09 32.14 17.43
C PRO A 202 -0.21 32.05 16.63
N LEU A 203 -0.49 30.87 16.06
CA LEU A 203 -1.76 30.58 15.40
C LEU A 203 -2.63 29.72 16.33
N PRO A 204 -3.94 29.97 16.38
CA PRO A 204 -4.88 29.05 17.02
C PRO A 204 -4.71 27.62 16.46
N LYS A 205 -4.78 26.59 17.32
CA LYS A 205 -4.54 25.17 16.95
C LYS A 205 -5.39 24.72 15.75
N TRP A 206 -6.66 25.12 15.72
CA TRP A 206 -7.57 24.80 14.61
C TRP A 206 -7.11 25.43 13.28
N LEU A 207 -6.50 26.62 13.33
CA LEU A 207 -6.01 27.31 12.15
C LEU A 207 -4.70 26.68 11.66
N ALA A 208 -3.82 26.24 12.56
CA ALA A 208 -2.60 25.51 12.20
C ALA A 208 -2.94 24.19 11.47
N LEU A 209 -4.00 23.49 11.90
CA LEU A 209 -4.53 22.29 11.24
C LEU A 209 -4.97 22.53 9.79
N ILE A 210 -5.37 23.76 9.43
CA ILE A 210 -5.79 24.11 8.06
C ILE A 210 -4.62 24.68 7.25
N VAL A 211 -3.90 25.64 7.84
CA VAL A 211 -2.89 26.44 7.15
C VAL A 211 -1.65 25.60 6.82
N ILE A 212 -1.20 24.74 7.73
CA ILE A 212 0.01 23.94 7.50
C ILE A 212 -0.18 22.94 6.36
N PRO A 213 -1.23 22.10 6.33
CA PRO A 213 -1.48 21.22 5.18
C PRO A 213 -1.71 22.00 3.88
N ALA A 214 -2.41 23.14 3.93
CA ALA A 214 -2.62 23.98 2.75
C ALA A 214 -1.31 24.53 2.18
N LEU A 215 -0.42 25.05 3.02
CA LEU A 215 0.92 25.51 2.62
C LEU A 215 1.77 24.38 2.07
N PHE A 216 1.75 23.20 2.70
CA PHE A 216 2.48 22.04 2.19
C PHE A 216 1.95 21.53 0.85
N THR A 217 0.63 21.49 0.69
CA THR A 217 -0.01 21.11 -0.58
C THR A 217 0.34 22.11 -1.68
N PHE A 218 0.30 23.41 -1.35
CA PHE A 218 0.67 24.49 -2.26
C PHE A 218 2.15 24.42 -2.67
N ALA A 219 3.05 24.29 -1.70
CA ALA A 219 4.49 24.17 -1.95
C ALA A 219 4.83 22.88 -2.73
N GLY A 220 4.21 21.75 -2.37
CA GLY A 220 4.37 20.48 -3.07
C GLY A 220 3.94 20.57 -4.53
N ARG A 221 2.81 21.23 -4.81
CA ARG A 221 2.33 21.45 -6.17
C ARG A 221 3.28 22.31 -7.00
N PHE A 222 3.82 23.38 -6.41
CA PHE A 222 4.83 24.22 -7.08
C PHE A 222 6.10 23.46 -7.42
N ILE A 223 6.58 22.61 -6.51
CA ILE A 223 7.78 21.80 -6.74
C ILE A 223 7.52 20.79 -7.87
N ILE A 224 6.37 20.11 -7.88
CA ILE A 224 6.03 19.13 -8.93
C ILE A 224 5.86 19.79 -10.28
N GLU A 225 5.05 20.84 -10.38
CA GLU A 225 4.82 21.53 -11.66
C GLU A 225 6.14 22.13 -12.17
N GLY A 226 6.99 22.61 -11.27
CA GLY A 226 8.36 23.03 -11.59
C GLY A 226 9.24 21.89 -12.09
N MET A 227 9.18 20.72 -11.46
CA MET A 227 9.93 19.52 -11.89
C MET A 227 9.47 19.02 -13.26
N TYR A 228 8.17 18.95 -13.53
CA TYR A 228 7.65 18.54 -14.83
C TYR A 228 7.99 19.57 -15.92
N ALA A 229 7.86 20.87 -15.63
CA ALA A 229 8.27 21.92 -16.56
C ALA A 229 9.78 21.86 -16.87
N ALA A 230 10.60 21.52 -15.88
CA ALA A 230 12.03 21.31 -16.08
C ALA A 230 12.31 20.07 -16.95
N GLU A 231 11.62 18.95 -16.70
CA GLU A 231 11.77 17.73 -17.49
C GLU A 231 11.36 17.93 -18.96
N ASP A 232 10.24 18.61 -19.20
CA ASP A 232 9.79 18.94 -20.56
C ASP A 232 10.77 19.86 -21.28
N ARG A 233 11.37 20.82 -20.56
CA ARG A 233 12.40 21.70 -21.12
C ARG A 233 13.67 20.93 -21.49
N VAL A 234 14.11 20.00 -20.63
CA VAL A 234 15.27 19.14 -20.89
C VAL A 234 15.00 18.20 -22.07
N ARG A 235 13.82 17.58 -22.11
CA ARG A 235 13.42 16.68 -23.21
C ARG A 235 13.31 17.42 -24.53
N GLY A 236 12.78 18.65 -24.52
CA GLY A 236 12.73 19.53 -25.68
C GLY A 236 14.12 19.91 -26.21
N PHE A 237 15.07 20.18 -25.31
CA PHE A 237 16.47 20.47 -25.68
C PHE A 237 17.13 19.27 -26.39
N PHE A 238 16.99 18.06 -25.85
CA PHE A 238 17.55 16.87 -26.48
C PHE A 238 16.88 16.51 -27.81
N ARG A 239 15.58 16.76 -27.96
CA ARG A 239 14.86 16.53 -29.22
C ARG A 239 15.37 17.46 -30.32
N ARG A 240 15.54 18.76 -30.00
CA ARG A 240 16.06 19.75 -30.95
C ARG A 240 17.47 19.42 -31.44
N ASN A 241 18.36 19.02 -30.53
CA ASN A 241 19.73 18.63 -30.91
C ASN A 241 19.76 17.34 -31.75
N ARG A 242 18.84 16.39 -31.49
CA ARG A 242 18.75 15.15 -32.28
C ARG A 242 18.29 15.43 -33.71
N ASP A 243 17.30 16.30 -33.89
CA ASP A 243 16.78 16.63 -35.21
C ASP A 243 17.84 17.39 -36.05
N GLU A 244 18.63 18.26 -35.42
CA GLU A 244 19.74 18.99 -36.05
C GLU A 244 20.86 18.06 -36.56
N ASP A 245 21.23 17.03 -35.79
CA ASP A 245 22.18 15.99 -36.23
C ASP A 245 21.62 15.08 -37.34
N THR A 246 20.30 14.83 -37.33
CA THR A 246 19.67 13.92 -38.30
C THR A 246 19.56 14.57 -39.68
N ASP A 247 19.31 15.88 -39.75
CA ASP A 247 19.24 16.62 -41.00
C ASP A 247 20.64 16.90 -41.59
N ALA A 248 21.67 17.06 -40.74
CA ALA A 248 23.04 17.29 -41.20
C ALA A 248 23.66 16.09 -41.96
N HIS A 249 23.14 14.87 -41.79
CA HIS A 249 23.68 13.66 -42.43
C HIS A 249 22.81 13.08 -43.55
N ARG A 250 21.66 13.70 -43.84
CA ARG A 250 20.72 13.23 -44.85
C ARG A 250 21.10 13.76 -46.24
N THR A 251 22.11 13.15 -46.85
CA THR A 251 22.58 13.47 -48.21
C THR A 251 21.71 12.86 -49.33
N ASP A 252 20.74 12.03 -48.95
CA ASP A 252 19.88 11.22 -49.80
C ASP A 252 18.54 11.89 -50.16
N ILE A 253 18.22 13.07 -49.60
CA ILE A 253 17.04 13.82 -50.02
C ILE A 253 17.39 14.64 -51.27
N PRO A 254 16.80 14.33 -52.44
CA PRO A 254 16.97 15.18 -53.62
C PRO A 254 16.45 16.58 -53.31
N ALA A 255 17.26 17.60 -53.59
CA ALA A 255 16.92 19.00 -53.38
C ALA A 255 15.50 19.26 -53.92
N ALA A 256 14.63 19.77 -53.05
CA ALA A 256 13.24 20.04 -53.42
C ALA A 256 13.23 20.87 -54.72
N PRO A 257 12.49 20.45 -55.76
CA PRO A 257 12.40 21.22 -56.99
C PRO A 257 11.90 22.61 -56.62
N ALA A 258 12.64 23.64 -57.04
CA ALA A 258 12.34 25.03 -56.74
C ALA A 258 10.85 25.29 -57.05
N ALA A 259 10.07 25.53 -56.00
CA ALA A 259 8.65 25.77 -56.12
C ALA A 259 8.46 26.99 -57.03
N GLU A 260 7.99 26.74 -58.25
CA GLU A 260 7.56 27.78 -59.15
C GLU A 260 6.48 28.60 -58.43
N ALA A 261 6.78 29.89 -58.25
CA ALA A 261 5.93 30.85 -57.57
C ALA A 261 4.55 30.91 -58.25
N GLN A 262 3.57 30.21 -57.69
CA GLN A 262 2.18 30.40 -58.07
C GLN A 262 1.75 31.80 -57.63
N LYS A 263 1.56 32.65 -58.64
CA LYS A 263 1.11 34.03 -58.56
C LYS A 263 -0.30 34.05 -57.94
N PRO A 264 -0.55 34.78 -56.83
CA PRO A 264 -1.86 34.81 -56.22
C PRO A 264 -2.86 35.54 -57.11
N GLU A 265 -3.88 34.82 -57.60
CA GLU A 265 -5.04 35.41 -58.27
C GLU A 265 -5.92 36.16 -57.25
N GLY A 266 -5.95 37.48 -57.40
CA GLY A 266 -7.19 38.26 -57.49
C GLY A 266 -8.27 38.05 -56.43
N LYS A 267 -8.08 38.68 -55.27
CA LYS A 267 -9.12 39.01 -54.28
C LYS A 267 -10.24 39.84 -54.92
N LYS A 268 -11.48 39.32 -54.97
CA LYS A 268 -12.71 40.13 -55.16
C LYS A 268 -13.50 40.18 -53.86
N THR A 269 -13.37 41.29 -53.15
CA THR A 269 -14.27 41.70 -52.07
C THR A 269 -15.56 42.28 -52.65
N ARG A 270 -16.69 41.92 -52.05
CA ARG A 270 -17.99 42.54 -52.24
C ARG A 270 -18.46 43.08 -50.89
#